data_AF-A7SR01-F1
#
_entry.id   AF-A7SR01-F1
#
_cell.length_a   1.000
_cell.length_b   1.000
_cell.length_c   1.000
_cell.angle_alpha   90.00
_cell.angle_beta   90.00
_cell.angle_gamma   90.00
#
_symmetry.space_group_name_H-M   'P 1'
#
loop_
_entity.id
_entity.type
_entity.pdbx_description
1 polymer ?
#
loop_
_entity_poly.entity_id
_entity_poly.type
_entity_poly.pdbx_seq_one_letter_code
_entity_poly.pdbx_strand_id
1 'polypeptide(L)'
;DDVICFHSSFEEHLRGIERMLQAVRASGFKSIKKSQFATRSVKFLGHVIDQNGVRPQPEKLDIRQWETPTNEEELRKFIGVCTF
;
A
#
# COMPACT_ATOMS: atom_id res chain seq x y z
N ASP A 1 5.52 1.29 10.62
CA ASP A 1 5.91 2.57 9.99
C ASP A 1 4.81 3.20 9.15
N ASP A 2 4.02 2.43 8.40
CA ASP A 2 2.95 2.98 7.56
C ASP A 2 1.56 2.88 8.21
N VAL A 3 0.74 3.91 8.05
CA VAL A 3 -0.64 3.98 8.54
C VAL A 3 -1.55 4.41 7.39
N ILE A 4 -2.71 3.77 7.28
CA ILE A 4 -3.78 4.11 6.35
C ILE A 4 -5.10 4.30 7.11
N CYS A 5 -5.90 5.28 6.71
CA CYS A 5 -7.27 5.43 7.19
C CYS A 5 -8.22 5.65 6.01
N PHE A 6 -9.45 5.12 6.12
CA PHE A 6 -10.49 5.20 5.11
C PHE A 6 -11.83 5.46 5.78
N HIS A 7 -12.70 6.20 5.10
CA HIS A 7 -14.00 6.61 5.61
C HIS A 7 -15.01 6.63 4.46
N SER A 8 -16.29 6.45 4.77
CA SER A 8 -17.36 6.37 3.77
C SER A 8 -17.73 7.74 3.19
N SER A 9 -17.51 8.82 3.94
CA SER A 9 -17.73 10.19 3.49
C SER A 9 -16.48 11.05 3.58
N PHE A 10 -16.42 12.10 2.76
CA PHE A 10 -15.30 13.06 2.78
C PHE A 10 -15.20 13.81 4.10
N GLU A 11 -16.34 14.17 4.71
CA GLU A 11 -16.38 14.88 5.99
C GLU A 11 -15.85 14.02 7.14
N GLU A 12 -16.24 12.75 7.20
CA GLU A 12 -15.64 11.79 8.15
C GLU A 12 -14.16 11.59 7.87
N HIS A 13 -13.76 11.56 6.60
CA HIS A 13 -12.36 11.41 6.21
C HIS A 13 -11.49 12.56 6.75
N LEU A 14 -11.95 13.80 6.62
CA LEU A 14 -11.24 14.96 7.17
C LEU A 14 -11.11 14.89 8.70
N ARG A 15 -12.19 14.53 9.41
CA ARG A 15 -12.15 14.33 10.86
C ARG A 15 -11.20 13.21 11.27
N GLY A 16 -11.15 12.13 10.49
CA GLY A 16 -10.21 11.03 10.69
C GLY A 16 -8.75 11.43 10.49
N ILE A 17 -8.45 12.18 9.42
CA ILE A 17 -7.11 12.72 9.16
C ILE A 17 -6.66 13.61 10.32
N GLU A 18 -7.53 14.50 10.80
CA GLU A 18 -7.21 15.39 11.92
C GLU A 18 -6.80 14.61 13.18
N ARG A 19 -7.59 13.61 13.58
CA ARG A 19 -7.29 12.74 14.72
C ARG A 19 -5.98 11.98 14.54
N MET A 20 -5.74 11.45 13.33
CA MET A 20 -4.51 10.74 13.01
C MET A 20 -3.29 11.66 13.11
N LEU A 21 -3.37 12.88 12.59
CA LEU A 21 -2.28 13.86 12.68
C LEU A 21 -2.02 14.31 14.12
N GLN A 22 -3.06 14.43 14.95
CA GLN A 22 -2.92 14.69 16.39
C GLN A 22 -2.18 13.55 17.11
N ALA A 23 -2.55 12.29 16.83
CA ALA A 23 -1.87 11.12 17.39
C ALA A 23 -0.41 11.03 16.95
N VAL A 24 -0.14 11.25 15.65
CA VAL A 24 1.23 11.28 15.11
C VAL A 24 2.05 12.38 15.79
N ARG A 25 1.49 13.58 15.95
CA ARG A 25 2.15 14.69 16.66
C ARG A 25 2.49 14.32 18.10
N ALA A 26 1.57 13.67 18.83
CA ALA A 26 1.78 13.27 20.21
C ALA A 26 2.84 12.16 20.35
N SER A 27 2.92 11.25 19.37
CA SER A 27 3.88 10.14 19.35
C SER A 27 5.33 10.55 19.00
N GLY A 28 5.57 11.82 18.63
CA GLY A 28 6.90 12.32 18.27
C GLY A 28 7.39 11.93 16.86
N PHE A 29 6.57 11.21 16.08
CA PHE A 29 6.89 10.81 14.72
C PHE A 29 6.82 12.02 13.76
N LYS A 30 7.85 12.17 12.90
CA LYS A 30 7.98 13.27 11.95
C LYS A 30 8.14 12.74 10.52
N SER A 31 7.05 12.34 9.88
CA SER A 31 7.09 12.09 8.43
C SER A 31 5.78 12.49 7.76
N ILE A 32 5.75 13.72 7.23
CA ILE A 32 4.65 14.24 6.39
C ILE A 32 5.05 14.21 4.90
N LYS A 33 6.36 14.21 4.59
CA LYS A 33 6.87 14.34 3.21
C LYS A 33 6.46 13.20 2.28
N LYS A 34 6.17 12.01 2.80
CA LYS A 34 5.75 10.83 2.02
C LYS A 34 4.26 10.50 2.19
N SER A 35 3.52 11.32 2.94
CA SER A 35 2.11 11.07 3.23
C SER A 35 1.22 11.50 2.06
N GLN A 36 0.22 10.68 1.76
CA GLN A 36 -0.84 10.99 0.80
C GLN A 36 -2.13 11.23 1.59
N PHE A 37 -2.84 12.32 1.31
CA PHE A 37 -4.07 12.71 2.00
C PHE A 37 -5.22 12.84 1.01
N ALA A 38 -6.44 12.55 1.48
CA ALA A 38 -7.68 12.81 0.73
C ALA A 38 -7.70 12.26 -0.70
N THR A 39 -7.10 11.09 -0.91
CA THR A 39 -7.09 10.41 -2.21
C THR A 39 -8.18 9.34 -2.28
N ARG A 40 -8.69 9.07 -3.49
CA ARG A 40 -9.63 7.96 -3.77
C ARG A 40 -8.93 6.61 -3.93
N SER A 41 -7.62 6.63 -4.14
CA SER A 41 -6.80 5.42 -4.27
C SER A 41 -5.43 5.63 -3.64
N VAL A 42 -4.92 4.61 -2.96
CA VAL A 42 -3.63 4.65 -2.30
C VAL A 42 -2.84 3.37 -2.53
N LYS A 43 -1.52 3.52 -2.69
CA LYS A 43 -0.56 2.42 -2.70
C LYS A 43 -0.15 2.11 -1.25
N PHE A 44 -0.43 0.90 -0.77
CA PHE A 44 -0.11 0.49 0.61
C PHE A 44 0.37 -0.96 0.63
N LEU A 45 1.55 -1.22 1.21
CA LEU A 45 2.15 -2.55 1.37
C LEU A 45 2.14 -3.44 0.10
N GLY A 46 2.41 -2.87 -1.07
CA GLY A 46 2.41 -3.61 -2.35
C GLY A 46 1.02 -3.84 -2.96
N HIS A 47 -0.01 -3.20 -2.41
CA HIS A 47 -1.37 -3.21 -2.94
C HIS A 47 -1.80 -1.80 -3.36
N VAL A 48 -2.78 -1.73 -4.24
CA VAL A 48 -3.60 -0.56 -4.55
C VAL A 48 -4.93 -0.78 -3.86
N ILE A 49 -5.30 0.17 -3.01
CA ILE A 49 -6.57 0.18 -2.27
C ILE A 49 -7.40 1.32 -2.84
N ASP A 50 -8.61 1.00 -3.30
CA ASP A 50 -9.59 1.97 -3.78
C ASP A 50 -11.03 1.50 -3.50
N GLN A 51 -12.01 2.22 -4.04
CA GLN A 51 -13.43 1.88 -3.89
C GLN A 51 -13.82 0.48 -4.42
N ASN A 52 -13.00 -0.12 -5.28
CA ASN A 52 -13.24 -1.45 -5.84
C ASN A 52 -12.62 -2.56 -4.97
N GLY A 53 -11.95 -2.20 -3.88
CA GLY A 53 -11.32 -3.12 -2.95
C GLY A 53 -9.79 -3.08 -2.99
N VAL A 54 -9.18 -4.18 -2.56
CA VAL A 54 -7.72 -4.34 -2.47
C VAL A 54 -7.23 -5.13 -3.67
N ARG A 55 -6.29 -4.57 -4.43
CA ARG A 55 -5.70 -5.22 -5.62
C ARG A 55 -4.17 -5.19 -5.55
N PRO A 56 -3.46 -6.21 -6.05
CA PRO A 56 -2.00 -6.16 -6.17
C PRO A 56 -1.57 -4.96 -7.01
N GLN A 57 -0.42 -4.35 -6.69
CA GLN A 57 0.15 -3.31 -7.53
C GLN A 57 0.47 -3.87 -8.92
N PRO A 58 0.13 -3.17 -10.02
CA PRO A 58 0.39 -3.65 -11.38
C PRO A 58 1.85 -3.96 -11.65
N GLU A 59 2.76 -3.22 -10.99
CA GLU A 59 4.21 -3.41 -11.05
C GLU A 59 4.64 -4.78 -10.47
N LYS A 60 3.87 -5.37 -9.54
CA LYS A 60 4.08 -6.74 -9.05
C LYS A 60 3.45 -7.82 -9.95
N LEU A 61 2.62 -7.45 -10.93
CA LEU A 61 2.00 -8.39 -11.87
C LEU A 61 2.94 -8.82 -13.02
N ASP A 62 4.19 -8.35 -13.02
CA ASP A 62 5.23 -8.77 -13.96
C ASP A 62 5.61 -10.25 -13.86
N ILE A 63 5.06 -10.99 -12.89
CA ILE A 63 5.08 -12.47 -12.90
C ILE A 63 4.56 -13.02 -14.25
N ARG A 64 3.63 -12.30 -14.91
CA ARG A 64 3.15 -12.66 -16.25
C ARG A 64 4.19 -12.49 -17.36
N GLN A 65 5.18 -11.61 -17.16
CA GLN A 65 6.28 -11.37 -18.08
C GLN A 65 7.54 -12.15 -17.70
N TRP A 66 7.52 -12.85 -16.55
CA TRP A 66 8.65 -13.64 -16.09
C TRP A 66 8.89 -14.83 -17.02
N GLU A 67 10.11 -14.98 -17.51
CA GLU A 67 10.50 -16.14 -18.33
C GLU A 67 10.36 -17.44 -17.54
N THR A 68 10.14 -18.56 -18.23
CA THR A 68 10.03 -19.86 -17.54
C THR A 68 11.38 -20.19 -16.89
N PRO A 69 11.44 -20.37 -15.55
CA PRO A 69 12.69 -20.63 -14.86
C PRO A 69 13.32 -21.92 -15.37
N THR A 70 14.62 -21.86 -15.69
CA THR A 70 15.37 -22.98 -16.30
C THR A 70 16.21 -23.74 -15.29
N ASN A 71 16.41 -23.18 -14.10
CA ASN A 71 17.18 -23.78 -13.03
C ASN A 71 16.51 -23.59 -11.65
N GLU A 72 17.04 -24.33 -10.66
CA GLU A 72 16.49 -24.39 -9.31
C GLU A 72 16.57 -23.05 -8.56
N GLU A 73 17.58 -22.22 -8.85
CA GLU A 73 17.74 -20.89 -8.23
C GLU A 73 16.67 -19.92 -8.74
N GLU A 74 16.43 -19.89 -10.04
CA GLU A 74 15.36 -19.12 -10.68
C GLU A 74 13.98 -19.57 -10.19
N LEU A 75 13.76 -20.88 -10.06
CA LEU A 75 12.51 -21.42 -9.54
C LEU A 75 12.27 -20.97 -8.09
N ARG A 76 13.29 -20.99 -7.24
CA ARG A 76 13.19 -20.48 -5.85
C ARG A 76 12.86 -18.99 -5.82
N LYS A 77 13.49 -18.18 -6.67
CA LYS A 77 13.20 -16.73 -6.79
C LYS A 77 11.74 -16.50 -7.22
N PHE A 78 11.29 -17.23 -8.23
CA PHE A 78 9.91 -17.15 -8.72
C PHE A 78 8.88 -17.50 -7.64
N ILE A 79 9.08 -18.61 -6.92
CA ILE A 79 8.22 -19.03 -5.80
C ILE A 79 8.23 -17.96 -4.70
N GLY A 80 9.40 -17.40 -4.40
CA GLY A 80 9.54 -16.31 -3.45
C GLY A 80 8.68 -15.11 -3.81
N VAL A 81 8.65 -14.69 -5.07
CA VAL A 81 7.82 -13.57 -5.53
C VAL A 81 6.33 -13.90 -5.52
N CYS A 82 5.93 -15.11 -5.90
CA CYS A 82 4.51 -15.51 -5.92
C CYS A 82 3.88 -15.60 -4.53
N THR A 83 4.68 -15.70 -3.48
CA THR A 83 4.21 -15.84 -2.10
C THR A 83 3.99 -14.47 -1.41
N PHE A 84 4.30 -13.35 -2.08
CA PHE A 84 4.29 -11.96 -1.57
C PHE A 84 3.41 -10.99 -2.39
#